data_AF-A0A944JII1-F1
#
_entry.id   AF-A0A944JII1-F1
#
_cell.length_a   1.000
_cell.length_b   1.000
_cell.length_c   1.000
_cell.angle_alpha   90.00
_cell.angle_beta   90.00
_cell.angle_gamma   90.00
#
_symmetry.space_group_name_H-M   'P 1'
#
loop_
_entity.id
_entity.type
_entity.pdbx_description
1 polymer ?
#
loop_
_entity_poly.entity_id
_entity_poly.type
_entity_poly.pdbx_seq_one_letter_code
_entity_poly.pdbx_strand_id
1 'polypeptide(L)'
;MSIAELQVYAVEAADVTGGVCVVRCVGGVARAGQVYAAGELRLGLRRIERYGRTVESFDAGHTAKVHLTGPVVALLARGQVLTYVPPDGHSLVELEAWLATGPPLLEEPHPGPLRALATVRMQDEALADGTRLRWGRVALAAIARAGRPEEQPYVRSYLLQRFGPGTEGSPDPDRDPAALCRDVLAGIGMTPEEAAAQARVWRELPRPAILRLRRAKNLIPCMAPARPHLAVTDPLALAADAWAALRPGLP
;
A
#
# COMPACT_ATOMS: atom_id res chain seq x y z
N MET A 1 10.10 -16.55 -0.53
CA MET A 1 11.12 -15.49 -0.60
C MET A 1 11.91 -15.53 0.69
N SER A 2 13.25 -15.61 0.63
CA SER A 2 14.08 -15.61 1.84
C SER A 2 14.10 -14.23 2.49
N ILE A 3 14.08 -14.20 3.83
CA ILE A 3 14.19 -12.98 4.64
C ILE A 3 15.58 -12.38 4.41
N ALA A 4 15.66 -11.05 4.32
CA ALA A 4 16.94 -10.38 4.16
C ALA A 4 17.74 -10.43 5.46
N GLU A 5 19.01 -10.83 5.40
CA GLU A 5 19.90 -10.92 6.55
C GLU A 5 21.24 -10.28 6.22
N LEU A 6 21.70 -9.40 7.11
CA LEU A 6 22.93 -8.63 6.94
C LEU A 6 23.92 -8.98 8.06
N GLN A 7 25.05 -9.59 7.72
CA GLN A 7 26.14 -9.79 8.66
C GLN A 7 27.05 -8.57 8.69
N VAL A 8 27.29 -8.01 9.88
CA VAL A 8 28.18 -6.87 10.09
C VAL A 8 29.64 -7.30 9.98
N TYR A 9 30.42 -6.69 9.08
CA TYR A 9 31.87 -6.87 9.02
C TYR A 9 32.64 -5.82 9.80
N ALA A 10 32.19 -4.57 9.73
CA ALA A 10 32.80 -3.44 10.41
C ALA A 10 31.78 -2.32 10.60
N VAL A 11 31.91 -1.59 11.71
CA VAL A 11 31.28 -0.29 11.92
C VAL A 11 32.35 0.75 11.63
N GLU A 12 32.15 1.57 10.59
CA GLU A 12 33.12 2.60 10.21
C GLU A 12 32.90 3.92 10.96
N ALA A 13 31.64 4.26 11.22
CA ALA A 13 31.25 5.44 11.96
C ALA A 13 29.92 5.18 12.66
N ALA A 14 29.75 5.71 13.86
CA ALA A 14 28.47 5.67 14.58
C ALA A 14 28.34 6.88 15.51
N ASP A 15 27.12 7.40 15.62
CA ASP A 15 26.72 8.45 16.55
C ASP A 15 25.30 8.17 17.09
N VAL A 16 24.71 9.16 17.78
CA VAL A 16 23.38 9.04 18.40
C VAL A 16 22.22 8.94 17.38
N THR A 17 22.47 9.25 16.11
CA THR A 17 21.46 9.26 15.03
C THR A 17 21.56 8.02 14.12
N GLY A 18 22.71 7.36 14.10
CA GLY A 18 22.95 6.20 13.23
C GLY A 18 24.42 5.95 12.98
N GLY A 19 24.75 5.37 11.82
CA GLY A 19 26.13 5.13 11.44
C GLY A 19 26.30 4.39 10.12
N VAL A 20 27.55 4.15 9.77
CA VAL A 20 27.97 3.48 8.54
C VAL A 20 28.58 2.13 8.89
N CYS A 21 28.04 1.08 8.30
CA CYS A 21 28.54 -0.29 8.47
C CYS A 21 28.94 -0.87 7.11
N VAL A 22 29.96 -1.72 7.10
CA VAL A 22 30.22 -2.65 6.01
C VAL A 22 29.52 -3.96 6.36
N VAL A 23 28.62 -4.42 5.50
CA VAL A 23 27.81 -5.62 5.74
C VAL A 23 27.85 -6.56 4.55
N ARG A 24 27.65 -7.85 4.81
CA ARG A 24 27.38 -8.86 3.78
C ARG A 24 25.92 -9.28 3.86
N CYS A 25 25.22 -9.27 2.73
CA CYS A 25 23.91 -9.91 2.63
C CYS A 25 24.12 -11.42 2.63
N VAL A 26 23.67 -12.11 3.67
CA VAL A 26 23.80 -13.57 3.83
C VAL A 26 22.52 -14.31 3.42
N GLY A 27 21.39 -13.61 3.39
CA GLY A 27 20.10 -14.13 2.94
C GLY A 27 19.23 -13.03 2.34
N GLY A 28 18.31 -13.40 1.44
CA GLY A 28 17.30 -12.50 0.86
C GLY A 28 17.84 -11.36 -0.02
N VAL A 29 17.04 -10.30 -0.12
CA VAL A 29 17.39 -9.06 -0.85
C VAL A 29 17.20 -7.87 0.09
N ALA A 30 18.30 -7.23 0.43
CA ALA A 30 18.31 -6.02 1.24
C ALA A 30 18.00 -4.80 0.37
N ARG A 31 17.15 -3.90 0.86
CA ARG A 31 16.66 -2.71 0.15
C ARG A 31 16.75 -1.49 1.06
N ALA A 32 17.04 -0.33 0.49
CA ALA A 32 16.91 0.92 1.22
C ALA A 32 15.46 1.10 1.70
N GLY A 33 15.29 1.59 2.92
CA GLY A 33 14.00 1.73 3.61
C GLY A 33 13.48 0.46 4.30
N GLN A 34 14.35 -0.52 4.55
CA GLN A 34 14.03 -1.71 5.36
C GLN A 34 14.60 -1.59 6.78
N VAL A 35 13.87 -2.08 7.79
CA VAL A 35 14.37 -2.18 9.16
C VAL A 35 14.94 -3.56 9.40
N TYR A 36 16.01 -3.57 10.17
CA TYR A 36 16.64 -4.76 10.66
C TYR A 36 16.63 -4.77 12.19
N ALA A 37 16.50 -5.96 12.77
CA ALA A 37 16.64 -6.20 14.18
C ALA A 37 18.03 -6.73 14.51
N ALA A 38 18.58 -6.24 15.62
CA ALA A 38 19.79 -6.70 16.25
C ALA A 38 19.44 -7.09 17.70
N GLY A 39 18.92 -8.31 17.90
CA GLY A 39 18.19 -8.65 19.13
C GLY A 39 16.87 -7.90 19.19
N GLU A 40 16.59 -7.23 20.32
CA GLU A 40 15.38 -6.40 20.52
C GLU A 40 15.47 -5.00 19.88
N LEU A 41 16.65 -4.62 19.39
CA LEU A 41 16.92 -3.27 18.93
C LEU A 41 16.71 -3.14 17.41
N ARG A 42 16.10 -2.05 16.97
CA ARG A 42 15.75 -1.81 15.56
C ARG A 42 16.65 -0.76 14.92
N LEU A 43 16.95 -0.98 13.64
CA LEU A 43 17.86 -0.20 12.81
C LEU A 43 17.23 0.01 11.43
N GLY A 44 17.17 1.24 10.93
CA GLY A 44 16.68 1.49 9.57
C GLY A 44 17.80 1.50 8.54
N LEU A 45 17.68 0.74 7.45
CA LEU A 45 18.63 0.77 6.33
C LEU A 45 18.34 1.95 5.40
N ARG A 46 19.03 3.08 5.58
CA ARG A 46 18.77 4.33 4.86
C ARG A 46 19.35 4.37 3.45
N ARG A 47 20.58 3.89 3.30
CA ARG A 47 21.33 3.98 2.03
C ARG A 47 22.23 2.77 1.86
N ILE A 48 22.33 2.30 0.62
CA ILE A 48 23.22 1.21 0.24
C ILE A 48 24.21 1.75 -0.79
N GLU A 49 25.49 1.49 -0.57
CA GLU A 49 26.58 1.84 -1.47
C GLU A 49 27.35 0.58 -1.87
N ARG A 50 27.48 0.36 -3.18
CA ARG A 50 28.31 -0.69 -3.78
C ARG A 50 29.29 -0.06 -4.75
N TYR A 51 30.57 -0.36 -4.56
CA TYR A 51 31.65 0.12 -5.44
C TYR A 51 31.61 1.65 -5.67
N GLY A 52 31.31 2.41 -4.61
CA GLY A 52 31.22 3.88 -4.65
C GLY A 52 29.94 4.45 -5.27
N ARG A 53 28.94 3.63 -5.61
CA ARG A 53 27.65 4.06 -6.16
C ARG A 53 26.50 3.70 -5.24
N THR A 54 25.53 4.60 -5.14
CA THR A 54 24.28 4.33 -4.41
C THR A 54 23.38 3.41 -5.23
N VAL A 55 22.83 2.38 -4.59
CA VAL A 55 21.91 1.42 -5.20
C VAL A 55 20.68 1.27 -4.32
N GLU A 56 19.56 0.85 -4.91
CA GLU A 56 18.31 0.65 -4.17
C GLU A 56 18.27 -0.67 -3.40
N SER A 57 19.03 -1.66 -3.84
CA SER A 57 19.05 -3.00 -3.25
C SER A 57 20.30 -3.81 -3.56
N PHE A 58 20.54 -4.86 -2.80
CA PHE A 58 21.54 -5.89 -3.05
C PHE A 58 21.11 -7.24 -2.48
N ASP A 59 21.49 -8.32 -3.17
CA ASP A 59 21.13 -9.70 -2.91
C ASP A 59 22.21 -10.47 -2.13
N ALA A 60 21.82 -11.65 -1.64
CA ALA A 60 22.69 -12.54 -0.90
C ALA A 60 23.99 -12.85 -1.63
N GLY A 61 25.09 -12.96 -0.87
CA GLY A 61 26.44 -13.16 -1.38
C GLY A 61 27.22 -11.86 -1.60
N HIS A 62 26.56 -10.70 -1.65
CA HIS A 62 27.22 -9.43 -1.89
C HIS A 62 27.50 -8.65 -0.61
N THR A 63 28.59 -7.86 -0.66
CA THR A 63 28.97 -6.90 0.38
C THR A 63 28.61 -5.50 -0.08
N ALA A 64 28.13 -4.67 0.86
CA ALA A 64 27.85 -3.27 0.62
C ALA A 64 28.24 -2.44 1.85
N LYS A 65 28.54 -1.16 1.61
CA LYS A 65 28.52 -0.15 2.66
C LYS A 65 27.07 0.29 2.85
N VAL A 66 26.58 0.23 4.07
CA VAL A 66 25.21 0.60 4.41
C VAL A 66 25.19 1.71 5.44
N HIS A 67 24.25 2.63 5.28
CA HIS A 67 23.96 3.66 6.27
C HIS A 67 22.74 3.22 7.06
N LEU A 68 22.93 3.03 8.36
CA LEU A 68 21.90 2.60 9.29
C LEU A 68 21.46 3.79 10.17
N THR A 69 20.19 3.85 10.52
CA THR A 69 19.64 4.81 11.50
C THR A 69 19.45 4.15 12.86
N GLY A 70 19.53 4.97 13.91
CA GLY A 70 19.30 4.57 15.29
C GLY A 70 20.58 4.51 16.13
N PRO A 71 20.53 4.90 17.42
CA PRO A 71 21.72 4.97 18.28
C PRO A 71 22.38 3.61 18.54
N VAL A 72 21.66 2.50 18.28
CA VAL A 72 22.18 1.14 18.43
C VAL A 72 23.28 0.78 17.43
N VAL A 73 23.49 1.56 16.35
CA VAL A 73 24.60 1.30 15.41
C VAL A 73 25.95 1.27 16.13
N ALA A 74 26.14 2.11 17.14
CA ALA A 74 27.36 2.15 17.96
C ALA A 74 27.60 0.88 18.80
N LEU A 75 26.56 0.07 19.00
CA LEU A 75 26.60 -1.17 19.77
C LEU A 75 26.79 -2.42 18.89
N LEU A 76 26.82 -2.25 17.56
CA LEU A 76 26.95 -3.38 16.64
C LEU A 76 28.36 -3.97 16.68
N ALA A 77 28.42 -5.29 16.73
CA ALA A 77 29.67 -6.03 16.74
C ALA A 77 29.95 -6.70 15.38
N ARG A 78 31.23 -6.87 15.05
CA ARG A 78 31.64 -7.70 13.90
C ARG A 78 31.10 -9.12 14.06
N GLY A 79 30.53 -9.65 13.00
CA GLY A 79 29.92 -10.98 12.93
C GLY A 79 28.44 -11.01 13.30
N GLN A 80 27.90 -9.94 13.90
CA GLN A 80 26.49 -9.83 14.25
C GLN A 80 25.61 -9.88 13.01
N VAL A 81 24.53 -10.65 13.07
CA VAL A 81 23.53 -10.74 12.00
C VAL A 81 22.37 -9.83 12.35
N LEU A 82 22.01 -8.96 11.40
CA LEU A 82 20.83 -8.13 11.42
C LEU A 82 19.78 -8.83 10.57
N THR A 83 18.60 -9.07 11.13
CA THR A 83 17.51 -9.76 10.42
C THR A 83 16.47 -8.74 10.02
N TYR A 84 16.08 -8.73 8.74
CA TYR A 84 15.01 -7.86 8.26
C TYR A 84 13.74 -8.12 9.09
N VAL A 85 13.23 -7.04 9.68
CA VAL A 85 11.92 -7.02 10.33
C VAL A 85 10.94 -6.67 9.23
N PRO A 86 10.13 -7.63 8.74
CA PRO A 86 9.09 -7.25 7.83
C PRO A 86 8.11 -6.33 8.56
N PRO A 87 7.32 -5.51 7.84
CA PRO A 87 6.33 -4.63 8.47
C PRO A 87 5.28 -5.36 9.33
N ASP A 88 5.29 -6.70 9.34
CA ASP A 88 4.55 -7.55 10.28
C ASP A 88 5.15 -7.60 11.70
N GLY A 89 6.35 -7.05 11.92
CA GLY A 89 6.95 -6.84 13.25
C GLY A 89 6.39 -5.63 14.00
N HIS A 90 5.51 -4.83 13.38
CA HIS A 90 4.68 -3.84 14.06
C HIS A 90 3.32 -4.44 14.38
N SER A 91 2.86 -4.27 15.61
CA SER A 91 1.48 -4.59 15.95
C SER A 91 0.52 -3.69 15.15
N LEU A 92 -0.68 -4.21 14.88
CA LEU A 92 -1.72 -3.43 14.20
C LEU A 92 -2.04 -2.11 14.91
N VAL A 93 -1.95 -2.10 16.25
CA VAL A 93 -2.15 -0.89 17.07
C VAL A 93 -1.08 0.16 16.77
N GLU A 94 0.19 -0.24 16.69
CA GLU A 94 1.30 0.67 16.37
C GLU A 94 1.16 1.23 14.94
N LEU A 95 0.74 0.39 14.00
CA LEU A 95 0.49 0.82 12.62
C LEU A 95 -0.66 1.83 12.54
N GLU A 96 -1.75 1.61 13.26
CA GLU A 96 -2.86 2.57 13.35
C GLU A 96 -2.43 3.89 14.00
N ALA A 97 -1.65 3.84 15.07
CA ALA A 97 -1.11 5.03 15.74
C ALA A 97 -0.16 5.81 14.83
N TRP A 98 0.73 5.12 14.11
CA TRP A 98 1.63 5.71 13.10
C TRP A 98 0.85 6.42 11.99
N LEU A 99 -0.27 5.83 11.55
CA LEU A 99 -1.11 6.43 10.53
C LEU A 99 -1.89 7.66 11.02
N ALA A 100 -2.06 7.85 12.33
CA ALA A 100 -2.80 8.97 12.90
C ALA A 100 -1.99 10.29 12.97
N THR A 101 -0.66 10.25 12.79
CA THR A 101 0.22 11.44 12.88
C THR A 101 0.60 12.03 11.51
N GLY A 102 0.53 13.37 11.33
CA GLY A 102 0.95 14.13 10.12
C GLY A 102 2.49 14.33 9.98
N PRO A 103 3.03 14.73 8.80
CA PRO A 103 4.41 14.38 8.36
C PRO A 103 5.52 15.41 8.75
N PRO A 104 6.85 15.08 8.72
CA PRO A 104 7.52 14.34 7.61
C PRO A 104 8.41 13.12 7.92
N LEU A 105 8.11 12.05 7.17
CA LEU A 105 8.97 11.34 6.18
C LEU A 105 10.46 11.13 6.51
N LEU A 106 10.81 10.26 7.46
CA LEU A 106 12.13 9.57 7.48
C LEU A 106 12.13 8.22 8.22
N GLU A 107 11.09 7.90 8.99
CA GLU A 107 11.01 6.66 9.77
C GLU A 107 9.82 5.80 9.32
N GLU A 108 10.06 4.50 9.35
CA GLU A 108 9.18 3.42 8.92
C GLU A 108 7.79 3.40 9.56
N PRO A 109 6.83 2.65 8.98
CA PRO A 109 6.95 1.83 7.74
C PRO A 109 6.76 2.61 6.44
N HIS A 110 7.45 2.19 5.38
CA HIS A 110 7.27 2.78 4.06
C HIS A 110 5.83 2.51 3.51
N PRO A 111 5.11 3.51 2.98
CA PRO A 111 3.70 3.36 2.59
C PRO A 111 3.42 2.25 1.56
N GLY A 112 4.32 2.08 0.58
CA GLY A 112 4.17 1.06 -0.47
C GLY A 112 4.14 -0.40 0.05
N PRO A 113 5.15 -0.85 0.82
CA PRO A 113 5.14 -2.15 1.49
C PRO A 113 3.99 -2.31 2.50
N LEU A 114 3.69 -1.29 3.30
CA LEU A 114 2.59 -1.35 4.26
C LEU A 114 1.25 -1.56 3.56
N ARG A 115 1.00 -0.85 2.45
CA ARG A 115 -0.17 -1.05 1.61
C ARG A 115 -0.31 -2.50 1.15
N ALA A 116 0.78 -3.11 0.65
CA ALA A 116 0.74 -4.50 0.18
C ALA A 116 0.41 -5.48 1.33
N LEU A 117 1.05 -5.30 2.51
CA LEU A 117 0.77 -6.10 3.69
C LEU A 117 -0.69 -5.96 4.15
N ALA A 118 -1.17 -4.72 4.27
CA ALA A 118 -2.51 -4.43 4.76
C ALA A 118 -3.60 -5.00 3.84
N THR A 119 -3.40 -4.91 2.51
CA THR A 119 -4.31 -5.53 1.54
C THR A 119 -4.36 -7.05 1.67
N VAL A 120 -3.23 -7.71 1.94
CA VAL A 120 -3.22 -9.17 2.18
C VAL A 120 -3.93 -9.50 3.50
N ARG A 121 -3.61 -8.77 4.58
CA ARG A 121 -4.15 -9.04 5.92
C ARG A 121 -5.65 -8.74 6.04
N MET A 122 -6.19 -7.73 5.34
CA MET A 122 -7.64 -7.50 5.34
C MET A 122 -8.42 -8.65 4.64
N GLN A 123 -7.76 -9.39 3.74
CA GLN A 123 -8.32 -10.52 3.01
C GLN A 123 -8.10 -11.88 3.68
N ASP A 124 -7.30 -11.93 4.75
CA ASP A 124 -6.99 -13.15 5.48
C ASP A 124 -8.21 -13.63 6.28
N GLU A 125 -8.86 -14.69 5.80
CA GLU A 125 -10.06 -15.28 6.42
C GLU A 125 -9.77 -15.97 7.76
N ALA A 126 -8.50 -16.23 8.10
CA ALA A 126 -8.13 -16.74 9.41
C ALA A 126 -8.21 -15.67 10.51
N LEU A 127 -8.25 -14.38 10.14
CA LEU A 127 -8.38 -13.27 11.08
C LEU A 127 -9.86 -12.96 11.37
N ALA A 128 -10.14 -12.55 12.61
CA ALA A 128 -11.46 -12.03 12.98
C ALA A 128 -11.83 -10.79 12.15
N ASP A 129 -13.12 -10.65 11.84
CA ASP A 129 -13.63 -9.58 10.97
C ASP A 129 -13.29 -8.17 11.50
N GLY A 130 -13.33 -7.96 12.81
CA GLY A 130 -12.90 -6.69 13.42
C GLY A 130 -11.42 -6.36 13.16
N THR A 131 -10.54 -7.38 13.14
CA THR A 131 -9.11 -7.22 12.82
C THR A 131 -8.90 -6.93 11.34
N ARG A 132 -9.67 -7.59 10.46
CA ARG A 132 -9.61 -7.37 9.02
C ARG A 132 -10.08 -5.96 8.63
N LEU A 133 -11.14 -5.46 9.28
CA LEU A 133 -11.61 -4.08 9.13
C LEU A 133 -10.53 -3.06 9.50
N ARG A 134 -9.83 -3.29 10.62
CA ARG A 134 -8.67 -2.47 11.03
C ARG A 134 -7.58 -2.47 9.98
N TRP A 135 -7.21 -3.63 9.43
CA TRP A 135 -6.27 -3.72 8.31
C TRP A 135 -6.75 -2.99 7.04
N GLY A 136 -8.07 -2.99 6.78
CA GLY A 136 -8.67 -2.19 5.71
C GLY A 136 -8.38 -0.70 5.85
N ARG A 137 -8.55 -0.13 7.05
CA ARG A 137 -8.21 1.27 7.33
C ARG A 137 -6.71 1.54 7.17
N VAL A 138 -5.86 0.62 7.61
CA VAL A 138 -4.41 0.70 7.39
C VAL A 138 -4.09 0.74 5.89
N ALA A 139 -4.75 -0.10 5.09
CA ALA A 139 -4.55 -0.12 3.64
C ALA A 139 -4.94 1.23 3.00
N LEU A 140 -6.11 1.80 3.35
CA LEU A 140 -6.56 3.08 2.81
C LEU A 140 -5.62 4.24 3.16
N ALA A 141 -5.20 4.31 4.42
CA ALA A 141 -4.28 5.35 4.86
C ALA A 141 -2.87 5.18 4.24
N ALA A 142 -2.41 3.94 4.04
CA ALA A 142 -1.16 3.65 3.34
C ALA A 142 -1.25 4.01 1.84
N ILE A 143 -2.39 3.76 1.19
CA ILE A 143 -2.65 4.16 -0.20
C ILE A 143 -2.58 5.68 -0.36
N ALA A 144 -3.24 6.42 0.54
CA ALA A 144 -3.23 7.88 0.54
C ALA A 144 -1.80 8.42 0.70
N ARG A 145 -1.03 7.90 1.67
CA ARG A 145 0.37 8.29 1.89
C ARG A 145 1.31 7.86 0.76
N ALA A 146 1.01 6.77 0.05
CA ALA A 146 1.79 6.33 -1.11
C ALA A 146 1.52 7.19 -2.37
N GLY A 147 0.57 8.13 -2.32
CA GLY A 147 0.18 8.93 -3.49
C GLY A 147 -0.50 8.11 -4.57
N ARG A 148 -1.24 7.05 -4.18
CA ARG A 148 -1.91 6.11 -5.10
C ARG A 148 -3.44 6.11 -4.99
N PRO A 149 -4.10 7.28 -4.99
CA PRO A 149 -5.53 7.38 -4.72
C PRO A 149 -6.40 6.53 -5.66
N GLU A 150 -5.89 6.18 -6.85
CA GLU A 150 -6.57 5.30 -7.80
C GLU A 150 -6.84 3.88 -7.28
N GLU A 151 -6.17 3.45 -6.20
CA GLU A 151 -6.37 2.14 -5.59
C GLU A 151 -7.44 2.11 -4.50
N GLN A 152 -7.84 3.27 -3.96
CA GLN A 152 -8.80 3.34 -2.86
C GLN A 152 -10.17 2.69 -3.19
N PRO A 153 -10.76 2.89 -4.39
CA PRO A 153 -12.06 2.29 -4.71
C PRO A 153 -12.09 0.76 -4.57
N TYR A 154 -10.99 0.07 -4.87
CA TYR A 154 -10.91 -1.39 -4.77
C TYR A 154 -10.94 -1.86 -3.31
N VAL A 155 -10.21 -1.16 -2.44
CA VAL A 155 -10.20 -1.49 -1.01
C VAL A 155 -11.57 -1.20 -0.39
N ARG A 156 -12.16 -0.02 -0.67
CA ARG A 156 -13.48 0.35 -0.13
C ARG A 156 -14.58 -0.56 -0.65
N SER A 157 -14.56 -0.91 -1.94
CA SER A 157 -15.46 -1.90 -2.53
C SER A 157 -15.35 -3.25 -1.82
N TYR A 158 -14.13 -3.72 -1.52
CA TYR A 158 -13.93 -4.96 -0.77
C TYR A 158 -14.50 -4.90 0.64
N LEU A 159 -14.20 -3.82 1.38
CA LEU A 159 -14.68 -3.65 2.75
C LEU A 159 -16.20 -3.59 2.81
N LEU A 160 -16.83 -2.89 1.86
CA LEU A 160 -18.28 -2.81 1.76
C LEU A 160 -18.90 -4.17 1.40
N GLN A 161 -18.31 -4.88 0.43
CA GLN A 161 -18.77 -6.23 0.04
C GLN A 161 -18.71 -7.22 1.19
N ARG A 162 -17.63 -7.19 1.97
CA ARG A 162 -17.37 -8.20 3.00
C ARG A 162 -18.05 -7.89 4.34
N PHE A 163 -18.10 -6.62 4.73
CA PHE A 163 -18.53 -6.21 6.07
C PHE A 163 -19.79 -5.33 6.08
N GLY A 164 -20.34 -5.01 4.90
CA GLY A 164 -21.48 -4.11 4.77
C GLY A 164 -21.13 -2.65 5.12
N PRO A 165 -22.11 -1.74 5.04
CA PRO A 165 -21.92 -0.34 5.38
C PRO A 165 -21.67 -0.14 6.88
N GLY A 166 -21.18 1.05 7.24
CA GLY A 166 -21.21 1.48 8.64
C GLY A 166 -22.64 1.48 9.19
N THR A 167 -22.81 1.20 10.48
CA THR A 167 -24.14 1.25 11.12
C THR A 167 -24.47 2.68 11.51
N GLU A 168 -25.76 3.02 11.64
CA GLU A 168 -26.20 4.38 11.99
C GLU A 168 -25.61 4.90 13.31
N GLY A 169 -25.30 4.00 14.26
CA GLY A 169 -24.64 4.34 15.53
C GLY A 169 -23.10 4.36 15.48
N SER A 170 -22.50 3.95 14.36
CA SER A 170 -21.04 3.95 14.15
C SER A 170 -20.75 4.13 12.65
N PRO A 171 -21.05 5.32 12.09
CA PRO A 171 -20.82 5.59 10.68
C PRO A 171 -19.33 5.43 10.35
N ASP A 172 -19.06 4.75 9.25
CA ASP A 172 -17.71 4.44 8.79
C ASP A 172 -17.54 5.03 7.39
N PRO A 173 -16.83 6.15 7.22
CA PRO A 173 -16.70 6.83 5.93
C PRO A 173 -16.02 5.93 4.87
N ASP A 174 -15.16 5.01 5.29
CA ASP A 174 -14.47 4.09 4.39
C ASP A 174 -15.42 3.05 3.79
N ARG A 175 -16.56 2.81 4.45
CA ARG A 175 -17.64 1.89 4.02
C ARG A 175 -18.96 2.61 3.74
N ASP A 176 -18.93 3.90 3.40
CA ASP A 176 -20.10 4.64 2.90
C ASP A 176 -20.36 4.29 1.42
N PRO A 177 -21.51 3.66 1.08
CA PRO A 177 -21.88 3.31 -0.30
C PRO A 177 -21.95 4.52 -1.24
N ALA A 178 -22.52 5.63 -0.78
CA ALA A 178 -22.71 6.82 -1.60
C ALA A 178 -21.37 7.53 -1.85
N ALA A 179 -20.50 7.59 -0.84
CA ALA A 179 -19.15 8.13 -1.01
C ALA A 179 -18.32 7.30 -1.99
N LEU A 180 -18.37 5.96 -1.90
CA LEU A 180 -17.69 5.08 -2.86
C LEU A 180 -18.16 5.32 -4.30
N CYS A 181 -19.48 5.42 -4.54
CA CYS A 181 -20.00 5.71 -5.87
C CYS A 181 -19.52 7.07 -6.39
N ARG A 182 -19.52 8.12 -5.57
CA ARG A 182 -19.01 9.44 -5.96
C ARG A 182 -17.53 9.38 -6.36
N ASP A 183 -16.71 8.70 -5.58
CA ASP A 183 -15.27 8.61 -5.85
C ASP A 183 -14.96 7.80 -7.12
N VAL A 184 -15.71 6.71 -7.35
CA VAL A 184 -15.59 5.93 -8.59
C VAL A 184 -16.00 6.76 -9.80
N LEU A 185 -17.14 7.45 -9.75
CA LEU A 185 -17.61 8.29 -10.85
C LEU A 185 -16.65 9.45 -11.14
N ALA A 186 -16.11 10.08 -10.10
CA ALA A 186 -15.06 11.10 -10.23
C ALA A 186 -13.78 10.52 -10.87
N GLY A 187 -13.39 9.30 -10.51
CA GLY A 187 -12.24 8.61 -11.11
C GLY A 187 -12.44 8.19 -12.57
N ILE A 188 -13.69 7.96 -13.00
CA ILE A 188 -14.05 7.71 -14.40
C ILE A 188 -13.95 8.99 -15.23
N GLY A 189 -14.45 10.11 -14.70
CA GLY A 189 -14.26 11.44 -15.28
C GLY A 189 -14.91 11.65 -16.65
N MET A 190 -15.97 10.90 -16.96
CA MET A 190 -16.82 11.08 -18.15
C MET A 190 -18.22 10.56 -17.87
N THR A 191 -19.16 10.82 -18.77
CA THR A 191 -20.52 10.30 -18.71
C THR A 191 -20.65 8.93 -19.39
N PRO A 192 -21.66 8.11 -19.04
CA PRO A 192 -21.97 6.87 -19.76
C PRO A 192 -22.18 7.09 -21.26
N GLU A 193 -22.82 8.19 -21.66
CA GLU A 193 -23.11 8.52 -23.06
C GLU A 193 -21.84 8.76 -23.86
N GLU A 194 -20.90 9.55 -23.32
CA GLU A 194 -19.60 9.81 -23.92
C GLU A 194 -18.76 8.53 -24.04
N ALA A 195 -18.78 7.70 -22.99
CA ALA A 195 -18.08 6.43 -22.98
C ALA A 195 -18.66 5.46 -24.00
N ALA A 196 -19.98 5.39 -24.14
CA ALA A 196 -20.66 4.57 -25.14
C ALA A 196 -20.34 5.01 -26.57
N ALA A 197 -20.31 6.32 -26.83
CA ALA A 197 -19.93 6.86 -28.13
C ALA A 197 -18.49 6.49 -28.50
N GLN A 198 -17.54 6.67 -27.57
CA GLN A 198 -16.15 6.30 -27.77
C GLN A 198 -15.94 4.78 -27.89
N ALA A 199 -16.68 3.98 -27.11
CA ALA A 199 -16.57 2.53 -27.13
C ALA A 199 -16.98 1.93 -28.48
N ARG A 200 -17.93 2.52 -29.22
CA ARG A 200 -18.30 2.03 -30.56
C ARG A 200 -17.15 2.07 -31.58
N VAL A 201 -16.26 3.05 -31.44
CA VAL A 201 -15.15 3.33 -32.38
C VAL A 201 -13.78 3.14 -31.74
N TRP A 202 -13.70 2.38 -30.63
CA TRP A 202 -12.50 2.37 -29.78
C TRP A 202 -11.21 1.98 -30.51
N ARG A 203 -11.29 1.16 -31.56
CA ARG A 203 -10.13 0.73 -32.37
C ARG A 203 -9.49 1.87 -33.16
N GLU A 204 -10.25 2.92 -33.43
CA GLU A 204 -9.82 4.11 -34.18
C GLU A 204 -9.34 5.23 -33.25
N LEU A 205 -9.58 5.09 -31.94
CA LEU A 205 -9.19 6.10 -30.96
C LEU A 205 -7.68 6.09 -30.69
N PRO A 206 -7.11 7.25 -30.34
CA PRO A 206 -5.72 7.31 -29.89
C PRO A 206 -5.54 6.54 -28.57
N ARG A 207 -4.36 5.96 -28.37
CA ARG A 207 -4.02 5.12 -27.21
C ARG A 207 -4.47 5.71 -25.85
N PRO A 208 -4.30 7.02 -25.55
CA PRO A 208 -4.77 7.59 -24.29
C PRO A 208 -6.29 7.45 -24.06
N ALA A 209 -7.11 7.58 -25.10
CA ALA A 209 -8.56 7.44 -25.00
C ALA A 209 -8.96 5.98 -24.76
N ILE A 210 -8.29 5.01 -25.40
CA ILE A 210 -8.49 3.57 -25.14
C ILE A 210 -8.15 3.25 -23.68
N LEU A 211 -7.02 3.75 -23.16
CA LEU A 211 -6.63 3.54 -21.76
C LEU A 211 -7.64 4.16 -20.78
N ARG A 212 -8.24 5.30 -21.14
CA ARG A 212 -9.29 5.93 -20.34
C ARG A 212 -10.55 5.05 -20.27
N LEU A 213 -11.00 4.48 -21.39
CA LEU A 213 -12.12 3.54 -21.42
C LEU A 213 -11.84 2.27 -20.61
N ARG A 214 -10.61 1.73 -20.71
CA ARG A 214 -10.18 0.57 -19.90
C ARG A 214 -10.15 0.88 -18.41
N ARG A 215 -9.67 2.07 -18.03
CA ARG A 215 -9.72 2.52 -16.64
C ARG A 215 -11.16 2.58 -16.15
N ALA A 216 -12.08 3.15 -16.93
CA ALA A 216 -13.50 3.17 -16.58
C ALA A 216 -14.03 1.74 -16.38
N LYS A 217 -13.81 0.83 -17.33
CA LYS A 217 -14.21 -0.58 -17.25
C LYS A 217 -13.73 -1.29 -15.98
N ASN A 218 -12.52 -0.97 -15.53
CA ASN A 218 -11.91 -1.55 -14.33
C ASN A 218 -12.49 -0.97 -13.04
N LEU A 219 -12.93 0.29 -13.05
CA LEU A 219 -13.53 0.94 -11.88
C LEU A 219 -15.00 0.59 -11.68
N ILE A 220 -15.77 0.35 -12.75
CA ILE A 220 -17.21 0.07 -12.67
C ILE A 220 -17.57 -1.04 -11.65
N PRO A 221 -16.87 -2.20 -11.58
CA PRO A 221 -17.17 -3.24 -10.60
C PRO A 221 -17.12 -2.77 -9.13
N CYS A 222 -16.36 -1.71 -8.82
CA CYS A 222 -16.25 -1.19 -7.45
C CYS A 222 -17.58 -0.63 -6.92
N MET A 223 -18.52 -0.25 -7.80
CA MET A 223 -19.84 0.25 -7.39
C MET A 223 -20.84 -0.87 -7.09
N ALA A 224 -20.57 -2.12 -7.52
CA ALA A 224 -21.53 -3.22 -7.38
C ALA A 224 -21.90 -3.52 -5.91
N PRO A 225 -20.96 -3.51 -4.94
CA PRO A 225 -21.30 -3.70 -3.53
C PRO A 225 -22.07 -2.55 -2.90
N ALA A 226 -21.95 -1.33 -3.44
CA ALA A 226 -22.67 -0.17 -2.95
C ALA A 226 -24.13 -0.14 -3.41
N ARG A 227 -24.41 -0.67 -4.61
CA ARG A 227 -25.70 -0.57 -5.26
C ARG A 227 -26.91 -1.02 -4.43
N PRO A 228 -26.86 -2.14 -3.67
CA PRO A 228 -27.98 -2.59 -2.84
C PRO A 228 -28.31 -1.66 -1.66
N HIS A 229 -27.39 -0.76 -1.29
CA HIS A 229 -27.54 0.15 -0.15
C HIS A 229 -27.99 1.55 -0.55
N LEU A 230 -28.17 1.80 -1.85
CA LEU A 230 -28.69 3.06 -2.38
C LEU A 230 -30.18 2.92 -2.70
N ALA A 231 -30.95 3.97 -2.44
CA ALA A 231 -32.37 4.00 -2.81
C ALA A 231 -32.52 3.87 -4.33
N VAL A 232 -33.58 3.19 -4.79
CA VAL A 232 -33.83 2.99 -6.23
C VAL A 232 -33.96 4.31 -7.00
N THR A 233 -34.47 5.35 -6.34
CA THR A 233 -34.62 6.70 -6.89
C THR A 233 -33.37 7.57 -6.73
N ASP A 234 -32.30 7.06 -6.11
CA ASP A 234 -31.06 7.80 -5.92
C ASP A 234 -30.34 8.01 -7.27
N PRO A 235 -29.96 9.25 -7.64
CA PRO A 235 -29.17 9.50 -8.84
C PRO A 235 -27.88 8.68 -8.92
N LEU A 236 -27.23 8.37 -7.79
CA LEU A 236 -26.04 7.52 -7.76
C LEU A 236 -26.35 6.07 -8.10
N ALA A 237 -27.52 5.56 -7.68
CA ALA A 237 -27.97 4.22 -8.04
C ALA A 237 -28.22 4.11 -9.55
N LEU A 238 -28.91 5.11 -10.12
CA LEU A 238 -29.17 5.19 -11.56
C LEU A 238 -27.86 5.28 -12.37
N ALA A 239 -26.91 6.10 -11.91
CA ALA A 239 -25.61 6.21 -12.55
C ALA A 239 -24.82 4.90 -12.49
N ALA A 240 -24.80 4.22 -11.33
CA ALA A 240 -24.14 2.93 -11.17
C ALA A 240 -24.74 1.87 -12.10
N ASP A 241 -26.07 1.83 -12.23
CA ASP A 241 -26.78 0.90 -13.13
C ASP A 241 -26.46 1.17 -14.60
N ALA A 242 -26.46 2.44 -15.03
CA ALA A 242 -26.11 2.83 -16.39
C ALA A 242 -24.67 2.40 -16.75
N TRP A 243 -23.73 2.63 -15.84
CA TRP A 243 -22.35 2.21 -16.01
C TRP A 243 -22.17 0.69 -16.02
N ALA A 244 -22.88 -0.03 -15.14
CA ALA A 244 -22.87 -1.49 -15.10
C ALA A 244 -23.37 -2.09 -16.42
N ALA A 245 -24.44 -1.53 -17.00
CA ALA A 245 -24.98 -1.93 -18.29
C ALA A 245 -24.03 -1.65 -19.47
N LEU A 246 -23.27 -0.56 -19.41
CA LEU A 246 -22.30 -0.19 -20.45
C LEU A 246 -21.02 -1.05 -20.43
N ARG A 247 -20.61 -1.54 -19.25
CA ARG A 247 -19.33 -2.23 -19.03
C ARG A 247 -19.00 -3.33 -20.06
N PRO A 248 -19.92 -4.22 -20.49
CA PRO A 248 -19.62 -5.25 -21.47
C PRO A 248 -19.18 -4.71 -22.85
N GLY A 249 -19.61 -3.50 -23.20
CA GLY A 249 -19.27 -2.84 -24.47
C GLY A 249 -17.94 -2.07 -24.46
N LEU A 250 -17.30 -1.91 -23.29
CA LEU A 250 -16.01 -1.21 -23.16
C LEU A 250 -14.83 -2.13 -23.57
N PRO A 251 -13.71 -1.57 -24.08
CA PRO A 251 -12.53 -2.31 -24.56
C PRO A 251 -11.59 -2.87 -23.46
#